data_AF-A0A960QUA6-F1
#
_entry.id   AF-A0A960QUA6-F1
#
_cell.length_a   1.000
_cell.length_b   1.000
_cell.length_c   1.000
_cell.angle_alpha   90.00
_cell.angle_beta   90.00
_cell.angle_gamma   90.00
#
_symmetry.space_group_name_H-M   'P 1'
#
loop_
_entity.id
_entity.type
_entity.pdbx_description
1 polymer ?
#
loop_
_entity_poly.entity_id
_entity_poly.type
_entity_poly.pdbx_seq_one_letter_code
_entity_poly.pdbx_strand_id
1 'polypeptide(L)'
;MLCTLSAAFPSRLQAANRHIPSGSFSHKSPNEYPITPFVVGPKGQAGYTTIQSAIDAAAVAGGISQAIFVQPGIYRENLDFSQTTALKAGITLVGAAALGDEGQVEIIGTHTPPSSGTLVVRNFRLSDARAIFSSQEAGNGHLVIIDAFLNVKNGYTFDLPHWKGIFELFDINPGSEIDGGINNMGGGTLFMFSAGLGSGSSKSMHLSGTVVVGEADISCPVNFGDGSSIQMDNVQFAHPITFSGNAKGSLNTCRFNGGSAPAITMSSSSDISIAGSIIESSNDLAVNGTGSGTLTLVGASFTESEKIAKTVTLGSGKFRGAGQVTRFVVGPAPDAPYQKIQDALNAAQEAGGGMIYVQPGEYRENLTFFDKTQLVSIEYEDAGHTILTGEHTPPEKGSIAVRGLRLVSPQSIFKSNASGSASISILECSFAVADGWVFDLPNWTGSFNINDCGSQLSAQDGVVNNSAGATIFTNNCQIGAGTTRPFIANGNVRLDLTFLNCPSKISGGTIFINFGLFSKTMDLSEKATGNIFLGDFFTGDSPALNITSSKPITLKQTTIDSSATNVITGTGTLKTAGVSFLNSSGISKTIITNHPKTPLREQPTQK
;
A
#
# COMPACT_ATOMS: atom_id res chain seq x y z
N MET A 1 -12.43 -18.25 38.01
CA MET A 1 -13.67 -17.55 37.57
C MET A 1 -13.44 -17.13 36.13
N LEU A 2 -13.69 -18.06 35.20
CA LEU A 2 -13.57 -17.84 33.75
C LEU A 2 -14.99 -17.81 33.19
N CYS A 3 -15.36 -16.73 32.52
CA CYS A 3 -16.57 -16.65 31.71
C CYS A 3 -16.14 -16.65 30.24
N THR A 4 -16.34 -17.80 29.58
CA THR A 4 -16.27 -17.95 28.12
C THR A 4 -17.66 -17.73 27.54
N LEU A 5 -17.81 -16.71 26.70
CA LEU A 5 -19.02 -16.47 25.89
C LEU A 5 -18.73 -16.94 24.46
N SER A 6 -19.22 -18.13 24.11
CA SER A 6 -19.33 -18.60 22.73
C SER A 6 -20.67 -18.14 22.16
N ALA A 7 -20.67 -17.35 21.09
CA ALA A 7 -21.87 -17.06 20.32
C ALA A 7 -21.91 -17.97 19.09
N ALA A 8 -22.98 -18.78 19.03
CA ALA A 8 -23.29 -19.70 17.95
C ALA A 8 -23.96 -18.97 16.77
N PHE A 9 -23.53 -19.28 15.54
CA PHE A 9 -24.28 -18.99 14.32
C PHE A 9 -25.16 -20.20 13.94
N PRO A 10 -26.47 -20.06 13.69
CA PRO A 10 -27.27 -21.15 13.20
C PRO A 10 -27.20 -21.24 11.67
N SER A 11 -26.69 -22.37 11.19
CA SER A 11 -26.79 -22.83 9.80
C SER A 11 -28.22 -23.27 9.48
N ARG A 12 -28.92 -22.54 8.60
CA ARG A 12 -30.10 -23.06 7.89
C ARG A 12 -30.18 -22.48 6.48
N LEU A 13 -29.79 -23.28 5.49
CA LEU A 13 -30.34 -23.22 4.13
C LEU A 13 -30.17 -24.60 3.48
N GLN A 14 -31.20 -25.44 3.67
CA GLN A 14 -31.42 -26.67 2.91
C GLN A 14 -32.31 -26.36 1.70
N ALA A 15 -31.82 -26.77 0.54
CA ALA A 15 -32.52 -27.36 -0.61
C ALA A 15 -33.87 -26.77 -1.07
N ALA A 16 -33.85 -26.16 -2.25
CA ALA A 16 -34.96 -26.21 -3.19
C ALA A 16 -34.44 -26.54 -4.60
N ASN A 17 -34.32 -27.84 -4.89
CA ASN A 17 -34.21 -28.34 -6.26
C ASN A 17 -35.57 -28.15 -6.96
N ARG A 18 -35.66 -27.22 -7.90
CA ARG A 18 -36.69 -27.26 -8.95
C ARG A 18 -36.03 -27.39 -10.32
N HIS A 19 -36.35 -28.52 -10.92
CA HIS A 19 -36.07 -28.91 -12.29
C HIS A 19 -36.72 -27.89 -13.25
N ILE A 20 -35.92 -27.20 -14.05
CA ILE A 20 -36.37 -26.45 -15.24
C ILE A 20 -35.84 -27.20 -16.46
N PRO A 21 -36.68 -27.57 -17.44
CA PRO A 21 -36.23 -28.31 -18.62
C PRO A 21 -35.34 -27.44 -19.50
N SER A 22 -34.21 -27.99 -19.92
CA SER A 22 -33.27 -27.40 -20.88
C SER A 22 -33.89 -27.35 -22.28
N GLY A 23 -34.45 -26.21 -22.66
CA GLY A 23 -34.70 -25.85 -24.05
C GLY A 23 -33.43 -25.28 -24.67
N SER A 24 -32.73 -26.09 -25.47
CA SER A 24 -31.55 -25.68 -26.22
C SER A 24 -31.93 -24.78 -27.40
N PHE A 25 -31.52 -23.52 -27.36
CA PHE A 25 -31.34 -22.70 -28.56
C PHE A 25 -29.93 -22.11 -28.54
N SER A 26 -28.99 -22.87 -29.13
CA SER A 26 -27.63 -22.45 -29.42
C SER A 26 -27.59 -21.82 -30.81
N HIS A 27 -27.72 -20.51 -30.89
CA HIS A 27 -27.06 -19.73 -31.94
C HIS A 27 -25.80 -19.11 -31.33
N LYS A 28 -24.75 -19.94 -31.15
CA LYS A 28 -23.40 -19.41 -30.96
C LYS A 28 -22.93 -18.89 -32.32
N SER A 29 -22.84 -17.57 -32.48
CA SER A 29 -21.87 -17.04 -33.43
C SER A 29 -20.49 -17.52 -32.94
N PRO A 30 -19.62 -18.09 -33.79
CA PRO A 30 -18.35 -18.68 -33.33
C PRO A 30 -17.36 -17.69 -32.69
N ASN A 31 -17.68 -16.39 -32.63
CA ASN A 31 -16.74 -15.31 -32.31
C ASN A 31 -17.24 -14.29 -31.26
N GLU A 32 -18.40 -14.48 -30.63
CA GLU A 32 -18.83 -13.58 -29.54
C GLU A 32 -18.20 -14.01 -28.21
N TYR A 33 -17.03 -13.47 -27.91
CA TYR A 33 -16.48 -13.47 -26.56
C TYR A 33 -17.38 -12.61 -25.65
N PRO A 34 -17.67 -13.03 -24.41
CA PRO A 34 -18.33 -12.16 -23.45
C PRO A 34 -17.51 -10.87 -23.28
N ILE A 35 -18.18 -9.73 -23.10
CA ILE A 35 -17.50 -8.47 -22.76
C ILE A 35 -16.94 -8.66 -21.34
N THR A 36 -15.68 -9.07 -21.26
CA THR A 36 -14.94 -9.25 -20.03
C THR A 36 -13.72 -8.31 -20.05
N PRO A 37 -13.34 -7.72 -18.91
CA PRO A 37 -12.06 -7.01 -18.83
C PRO A 37 -10.87 -7.99 -18.94
N PHE A 38 -11.09 -9.29 -18.73
CA PHE A 38 -10.04 -10.31 -18.74
C PHE A 38 -9.61 -10.66 -20.16
N VAL A 39 -8.29 -10.58 -20.37
CA VAL A 39 -7.65 -10.95 -21.63
C VAL A 39 -7.23 -12.43 -21.59
N VAL A 40 -6.96 -12.97 -20.40
CA VAL A 40 -6.60 -14.37 -20.15
C VAL A 40 -7.63 -15.06 -19.26
N GLY A 41 -8.05 -16.28 -19.62
CA GLY A 41 -9.01 -17.08 -18.86
C GLY A 41 -9.36 -18.43 -19.54
N PRO A 42 -10.23 -19.26 -18.93
CA PRO A 42 -10.62 -20.55 -19.50
C PRO A 42 -11.19 -20.43 -20.92
N LYS A 43 -11.05 -21.49 -21.72
CA LYS A 43 -11.50 -21.50 -23.12
C LYS A 43 -12.95 -21.03 -23.26
N GLY A 44 -13.15 -19.99 -24.08
CA GLY A 44 -14.45 -19.37 -24.33
C GLY A 44 -14.86 -18.28 -23.35
N GLN A 45 -14.00 -17.94 -22.38
CA GLN A 45 -14.23 -16.85 -21.40
C GLN A 45 -13.35 -15.63 -21.65
N ALA A 46 -12.20 -15.78 -22.33
CA ALA A 46 -11.28 -14.70 -22.66
C ALA A 46 -10.59 -14.91 -24.02
N GLY A 47 -9.85 -13.91 -24.49
CA GLY A 47 -9.14 -13.93 -25.78
C GLY A 47 -7.97 -14.93 -25.83
N TYR A 48 -7.34 -15.18 -24.69
CA TYR A 48 -6.22 -16.11 -24.54
C TYR A 48 -6.48 -17.13 -23.43
N THR A 49 -5.98 -18.35 -23.60
CA THR A 49 -6.12 -19.44 -22.62
C THR A 49 -4.92 -19.59 -21.70
N THR A 50 -3.80 -18.95 -22.02
CA THR A 50 -2.56 -18.98 -21.23
C THR A 50 -2.03 -17.56 -21.05
N ILE A 51 -1.32 -17.31 -19.96
CA ILE A 51 -0.74 -15.99 -19.70
C ILE A 51 0.39 -15.72 -20.70
N GLN A 52 1.21 -16.73 -21.01
CA GLN A 52 2.31 -16.57 -21.98
C GLN A 52 1.80 -16.14 -23.36
N SER A 53 0.70 -16.70 -23.86
CA SER A 53 0.20 -16.31 -25.20
C SER A 53 -0.28 -14.87 -25.27
N ALA A 54 -0.79 -14.31 -24.16
CA ALA A 54 -1.12 -12.89 -24.08
C ALA A 54 0.14 -12.01 -24.03
N ILE A 55 1.19 -12.46 -23.31
CA ILE A 55 2.50 -11.80 -23.29
C ILE A 55 3.10 -11.75 -24.71
N ASP A 56 3.11 -12.88 -25.42
CA ASP A 56 3.65 -12.99 -26.77
C ASP A 56 2.89 -12.07 -27.75
N ALA A 57 1.56 -12.02 -27.63
CA ALA A 57 0.73 -11.15 -28.45
C ALA A 57 0.98 -9.66 -28.16
N ALA A 58 1.13 -9.29 -26.89
CA ALA A 58 1.48 -7.92 -26.49
C ALA A 58 2.87 -7.51 -27.03
N ALA A 59 3.82 -8.45 -27.03
CA ALA A 59 5.14 -8.25 -27.62
C ALA A 59 5.07 -7.99 -29.14
N VAL A 60 4.30 -8.79 -29.87
CA VAL A 60 4.08 -8.61 -31.33
C VAL A 60 3.37 -7.29 -31.63
N ALA A 61 2.46 -6.83 -30.76
CA ALA A 61 1.73 -5.57 -30.93
C ALA A 61 2.57 -4.30 -30.74
N GLY A 62 3.89 -4.43 -30.56
CA GLY A 62 4.82 -3.29 -30.47
C GLY A 62 4.86 -2.64 -29.09
N GLY A 63 4.27 -3.27 -28.06
CA GLY A 63 4.70 -3.02 -26.70
C GLY A 63 4.36 -1.68 -26.09
N ILE A 64 3.26 -1.06 -26.51
CA ILE A 64 2.65 -0.01 -25.69
C ILE A 64 2.30 -0.61 -24.32
N SER A 65 2.49 0.15 -23.23
CA SER A 65 2.17 -0.26 -21.85
C SER A 65 0.76 -0.85 -21.79
N GLN A 66 0.66 -2.18 -21.87
CA GLN A 66 -0.60 -2.91 -21.89
C GLN A 66 -0.72 -3.67 -20.57
N ALA A 67 -1.83 -3.41 -19.89
CA ALA A 67 -2.26 -4.24 -18.78
C ALA A 67 -2.86 -5.54 -19.33
N ILE A 68 -2.29 -6.67 -18.96
CA ILE A 68 -2.86 -8.00 -19.21
C ILE A 68 -3.66 -8.38 -17.96
N PHE A 69 -4.97 -8.27 -18.05
CA PHE A 69 -5.88 -8.66 -16.97
C PHE A 69 -6.12 -10.17 -17.02
N VAL A 70 -5.80 -10.85 -15.93
CA VAL A 70 -5.92 -12.30 -15.79
C VAL A 70 -7.12 -12.64 -14.90
N GLN A 71 -7.99 -13.51 -15.39
CA GLN A 71 -9.17 -13.97 -14.66
C GLN A 71 -8.77 -14.83 -13.44
N PRO A 72 -9.52 -14.80 -12.32
CA PRO A 72 -9.29 -15.68 -11.18
C PRO A 72 -9.07 -17.15 -11.57
N GLY A 73 -8.10 -17.80 -10.95
CA GLY A 73 -7.76 -19.17 -11.26
C GLY A 73 -6.32 -19.54 -10.91
N ILE A 74 -5.99 -20.82 -11.09
CA ILE A 74 -4.63 -21.36 -10.92
C ILE A 74 -4.05 -21.64 -12.31
N TYR A 75 -2.93 -20.99 -12.62
CA TYR A 75 -2.21 -21.09 -13.87
C TYR A 75 -0.89 -21.80 -13.61
N ARG A 76 -0.62 -22.90 -14.31
CA ARG A 76 0.62 -23.69 -14.15
C ARG A 76 1.50 -23.48 -15.37
N GLU A 77 2.25 -22.38 -15.36
CA GLU A 77 3.01 -21.91 -16.51
C GLU A 77 4.34 -21.33 -16.03
N ASN A 78 5.42 -21.67 -16.74
CA ASN A 78 6.65 -20.88 -16.70
C ASN A 78 6.46 -19.73 -17.69
N LEU A 79 6.71 -18.50 -17.23
CA LEU A 79 6.53 -17.31 -18.05
C LEU A 79 7.90 -16.82 -18.48
N ASP A 80 8.06 -16.57 -19.77
CA ASP A 80 9.29 -16.08 -20.35
C ASP A 80 9.10 -14.64 -20.83
N PHE A 81 9.76 -13.72 -20.12
CA PHE A 81 9.82 -12.32 -20.48
C PHE A 81 11.13 -11.97 -21.20
N SER A 82 12.02 -12.91 -21.50
CA SER A 82 13.32 -12.64 -22.16
C SER A 82 13.16 -12.00 -23.55
N GLN A 83 12.11 -12.38 -24.28
CA GLN A 83 11.79 -11.85 -25.61
C GLN A 83 11.19 -10.45 -25.57
N THR A 84 10.89 -9.93 -24.38
CA THR A 84 10.29 -8.60 -24.22
C THR A 84 11.29 -7.45 -24.35
N THR A 85 12.53 -7.70 -24.76
CA THR A 85 13.53 -6.64 -25.05
C THR A 85 13.07 -5.63 -26.11
N ALA A 86 12.04 -5.95 -26.91
CA ALA A 86 11.36 -5.01 -27.80
C ALA A 86 10.43 -4.01 -27.08
N LEU A 87 10.13 -4.23 -25.79
CA LEU A 87 9.17 -3.47 -25.00
C LEU A 87 9.84 -2.31 -24.28
N LYS A 88 10.06 -1.21 -25.00
CA LYS A 88 10.48 0.05 -24.38
C LYS A 88 9.49 0.59 -23.33
N ALA A 89 8.21 0.19 -23.38
CA ALA A 89 7.17 0.70 -22.48
C ALA A 89 6.71 -0.28 -21.38
N GLY A 90 7.34 -1.47 -21.28
CA GLY A 90 7.05 -2.46 -20.24
C GLY A 90 5.75 -3.27 -20.40
N ILE A 91 5.58 -4.29 -19.54
CA ILE A 91 4.37 -5.10 -19.39
C ILE A 91 3.81 -4.90 -18.00
N THR A 92 2.49 -4.82 -17.87
CA THR A 92 1.81 -4.92 -16.58
C THR A 92 0.90 -6.15 -16.59
N LEU A 93 1.16 -7.10 -15.70
CA LEU A 93 0.22 -8.18 -15.40
C LEU A 93 -0.65 -7.74 -14.22
N VAL A 94 -1.97 -7.89 -14.36
CA VAL A 94 -2.93 -7.54 -13.31
C VAL A 94 -3.84 -8.73 -13.03
N GLY A 95 -3.72 -9.32 -11.84
CA GLY A 95 -4.66 -10.29 -11.33
C GLY A 95 -5.96 -9.59 -10.90
N ALA A 96 -7.07 -10.34 -10.92
CA ALA A 96 -8.35 -9.81 -10.47
C ALA A 96 -8.32 -9.43 -8.98
N ALA A 97 -8.58 -8.16 -8.68
CA ALA A 97 -8.54 -7.58 -7.33
C ALA A 97 -9.88 -7.69 -6.57
N ALA A 98 -10.86 -8.44 -7.11
CA ALA A 98 -12.27 -8.22 -6.77
C ALA A 98 -12.67 -8.54 -5.32
N LEU A 99 -11.83 -9.15 -4.45
CA LEU A 99 -12.22 -9.50 -3.07
C LEU A 99 -11.10 -9.43 -2.01
N GLY A 100 -10.06 -8.61 -2.17
CA GLY A 100 -9.03 -8.37 -1.14
C GLY A 100 -7.59 -8.44 -1.65
N ASP A 101 -6.65 -8.04 -0.80
CA ASP A 101 -5.20 -7.89 -1.09
C ASP A 101 -4.49 -9.23 -1.38
N GLU A 102 -5.16 -10.35 -1.11
CA GLU A 102 -4.68 -11.68 -1.50
C GLU A 102 -5.17 -12.04 -2.90
N GLY A 103 -4.29 -11.91 -3.89
CA GLY A 103 -4.59 -12.15 -5.31
C GLY A 103 -5.37 -13.45 -5.57
N GLN A 104 -6.51 -13.36 -6.27
CA GLN A 104 -7.35 -14.50 -6.68
C GLN A 104 -6.77 -15.30 -7.85
N VAL A 105 -5.63 -14.85 -8.37
CA VAL A 105 -4.91 -15.47 -9.46
C VAL A 105 -3.61 -16.04 -8.90
N GLU A 106 -3.47 -17.36 -8.96
CA GLU A 106 -2.23 -18.04 -8.63
C GLU A 106 -1.48 -18.43 -9.90
N ILE A 107 -0.21 -18.05 -10.00
CA ILE A 107 0.71 -18.55 -11.03
C ILE A 107 1.72 -19.47 -10.35
N ILE A 108 1.79 -20.71 -10.84
CA ILE A 108 2.71 -21.74 -10.35
C ILE A 108 3.74 -22.05 -11.43
N GLY A 109 4.99 -21.65 -11.20
CA GLY A 109 6.11 -21.89 -12.10
C GLY A 109 7.29 -20.97 -11.84
N THR A 110 8.40 -21.23 -12.50
CA THR A 110 9.59 -20.38 -12.50
C THR A 110 9.56 -19.47 -13.73
N HIS A 111 9.67 -18.17 -13.52
CA HIS A 111 9.60 -17.17 -14.58
C HIS A 111 10.99 -16.62 -14.94
N THR A 112 11.21 -16.33 -16.22
CA THR A 112 12.43 -15.68 -16.72
C THR A 112 12.17 -14.18 -16.86
N PRO A 113 12.83 -13.31 -16.07
CA PRO A 113 12.57 -11.86 -16.11
C PRO A 113 13.03 -11.23 -17.44
N PRO A 114 12.54 -10.03 -17.78
CA PRO A 114 12.98 -9.31 -18.97
C PRO A 114 14.39 -8.76 -18.79
N SER A 115 15.32 -9.03 -19.72
CA SER A 115 16.70 -8.54 -19.61
C SER A 115 16.83 -7.00 -19.69
N SER A 116 15.79 -6.31 -20.12
CA SER A 116 15.64 -4.84 -20.13
C SER A 116 14.16 -4.44 -20.10
N GLY A 117 13.85 -3.15 -19.85
CA GLY A 117 12.46 -2.67 -19.78
C GLY A 117 11.85 -2.89 -18.40
N THR A 118 10.54 -2.71 -18.27
CA THR A 118 9.82 -2.85 -16.99
C THR A 118 8.81 -3.98 -17.05
N LEU A 119 8.79 -4.85 -16.04
CA LEU A 119 7.71 -5.79 -15.77
C LEU A 119 7.05 -5.41 -14.45
N VAL A 120 5.75 -5.14 -14.50
CA VAL A 120 4.91 -4.93 -13.31
C VAL A 120 4.03 -6.15 -13.13
N VAL A 121 4.01 -6.74 -11.93
CA VAL A 121 3.11 -7.83 -11.56
C VAL A 121 2.32 -7.41 -10.34
N ARG A 122 0.99 -7.41 -10.45
CA ARG A 122 0.10 -6.91 -9.39
C ARG A 122 -1.06 -7.85 -9.09
N ASN A 123 -1.41 -8.02 -7.81
CA ASN A 123 -2.54 -8.83 -7.33
C ASN A 123 -2.44 -10.31 -7.69
N PHE A 124 -1.26 -10.90 -7.53
CA PHE A 124 -1.02 -12.32 -7.79
C PHE A 124 -0.53 -13.07 -6.56
N ARG A 125 -0.92 -14.33 -6.48
CA ARG A 125 -0.16 -15.34 -5.74
C ARG A 125 0.86 -15.96 -6.69
N LEU A 126 2.15 -15.80 -6.43
CA LEU A 126 3.22 -16.44 -7.20
C LEU A 126 3.81 -17.55 -6.36
N SER A 127 3.83 -18.77 -6.89
CA SER A 127 4.28 -19.95 -6.16
C SER A 127 5.27 -20.77 -6.99
N ASP A 128 6.38 -21.22 -6.39
CA ASP A 128 7.27 -22.19 -7.02
C ASP A 128 7.97 -23.08 -5.99
N ALA A 129 8.55 -24.19 -6.44
CA ALA A 129 9.36 -25.04 -5.57
C ALA A 129 10.72 -24.40 -5.23
N ARG A 130 11.29 -23.59 -6.14
CA ARG A 130 12.68 -23.09 -6.06
C ARG A 130 12.79 -21.59 -6.26
N ALA A 131 12.08 -21.01 -7.22
CA ALA A 131 12.12 -19.57 -7.46
C ALA A 131 10.93 -19.03 -8.23
N ILE A 132 10.50 -17.81 -7.90
CA ILE A 132 9.49 -17.08 -8.69
C ILE A 132 10.15 -16.54 -9.96
N PHE A 133 11.25 -15.80 -9.82
CA PHE A 133 12.07 -15.36 -10.94
C PHE A 133 13.47 -15.97 -10.86
N SER A 134 13.95 -16.54 -11.97
CA SER A 134 15.31 -17.09 -12.05
C SER A 134 15.95 -16.80 -13.40
N SER A 135 17.23 -16.42 -13.38
CA SER A 135 18.07 -16.26 -14.57
C SER A 135 19.54 -16.24 -14.17
N GLN A 136 20.36 -16.96 -14.92
CA GLN A 136 21.82 -16.89 -14.80
C GLN A 136 22.41 -15.77 -15.68
N GLU A 137 21.60 -15.15 -16.54
CA GLU A 137 22.05 -14.05 -17.38
C GLU A 137 21.99 -12.72 -16.63
N ALA A 138 22.97 -11.85 -16.87
CA ALA A 138 22.88 -10.48 -16.39
C ALA A 138 21.76 -9.75 -17.13
N GLY A 139 20.92 -9.04 -16.40
CA GLY A 139 19.88 -8.18 -16.96
C GLY A 139 19.80 -6.85 -16.23
N ASN A 140 19.28 -5.85 -16.93
CA ASN A 140 19.06 -4.48 -16.45
C ASN A 140 17.55 -4.14 -16.37
N GLY A 141 16.68 -5.16 -16.42
CA GLY A 141 15.24 -4.95 -16.34
C GLY A 141 14.80 -4.42 -14.97
N HIS A 142 13.68 -3.73 -14.95
CA HIS A 142 12.99 -3.26 -13.76
C HIS A 142 11.83 -4.21 -13.44
N LEU A 143 11.93 -4.91 -12.32
CA LEU A 143 10.89 -5.79 -11.79
C LEU A 143 10.13 -5.05 -10.71
N VAL A 144 8.84 -4.78 -10.94
CA VAL A 144 7.94 -4.14 -9.98
C VAL A 144 6.90 -5.16 -9.55
N ILE A 145 6.86 -5.51 -8.27
CA ILE A 145 5.87 -6.44 -7.72
C ILE A 145 5.08 -5.71 -6.64
N ILE A 146 3.75 -5.74 -6.75
CA ILE A 146 2.83 -4.95 -5.93
C ILE A 146 1.68 -5.86 -5.48
N ASP A 147 1.24 -5.76 -4.23
CA ASP A 147 0.04 -6.46 -3.73
C ASP A 147 0.12 -7.97 -4.05
N ALA A 148 1.23 -8.62 -3.68
CA ALA A 148 1.51 -9.99 -4.11
C ALA A 148 1.85 -10.92 -2.95
N PHE A 149 1.41 -12.17 -3.08
CA PHE A 149 1.81 -13.24 -2.18
C PHE A 149 2.90 -14.08 -2.87
N LEU A 150 4.08 -14.17 -2.28
CA LEU A 150 5.24 -14.85 -2.87
C LEU A 150 5.59 -16.10 -2.07
N ASN A 151 5.48 -17.27 -2.69
CA ASN A 151 5.63 -18.55 -2.00
C ASN A 151 6.68 -19.45 -2.66
N VAL A 152 7.88 -19.53 -2.08
CA VAL A 152 8.95 -20.41 -2.56
C VAL A 152 9.30 -21.47 -1.52
N LYS A 153 9.18 -22.76 -1.84
CA LYS A 153 9.35 -23.80 -0.81
C LYS A 153 10.79 -24.02 -0.35
N ASN A 154 11.76 -23.93 -1.25
CA ASN A 154 13.17 -24.24 -0.97
C ASN A 154 14.08 -23.61 -2.03
N GLY A 155 14.33 -22.31 -1.89
CA GLY A 155 15.20 -21.58 -2.80
C GLY A 155 15.15 -20.08 -2.57
N TYR A 156 14.94 -19.30 -3.63
CA TYR A 156 14.92 -17.85 -3.59
C TYR A 156 13.69 -17.29 -4.30
N THR A 157 13.00 -16.30 -3.73
CA THR A 157 11.95 -15.57 -4.47
C THR A 157 12.51 -15.01 -5.78
N PHE A 158 13.69 -14.38 -5.72
CA PHE A 158 14.43 -13.90 -6.88
C PHE A 158 15.82 -14.54 -6.92
N ASP A 159 16.01 -15.56 -7.75
CA ASP A 159 17.31 -16.20 -7.99
C ASP A 159 18.01 -15.59 -9.22
N LEU A 160 18.47 -14.34 -9.08
CA LEU A 160 19.07 -13.54 -10.15
C LEU A 160 20.51 -13.11 -9.80
N PRO A 161 21.47 -14.05 -9.71
CA PRO A 161 22.80 -13.80 -9.14
C PRO A 161 23.61 -12.71 -9.85
N HIS A 162 23.32 -12.44 -11.13
CA HIS A 162 24.05 -11.47 -11.95
C HIS A 162 23.20 -10.27 -12.38
N TRP A 163 22.03 -10.06 -11.78
CA TRP A 163 21.16 -8.93 -12.09
C TRP A 163 21.80 -7.59 -11.75
N LYS A 164 21.63 -6.62 -12.63
CA LYS A 164 22.06 -5.22 -12.50
C LYS A 164 20.89 -4.24 -12.56
N GLY A 165 19.70 -4.74 -12.86
CA GLY A 165 18.47 -3.97 -12.92
C GLY A 165 17.91 -3.62 -11.55
N ILE A 166 16.62 -3.29 -11.53
CA ILE A 166 15.93 -2.81 -10.33
C ILE A 166 14.91 -3.87 -9.89
N PHE A 167 14.85 -4.11 -8.58
CA PHE A 167 13.78 -4.79 -7.88
C PHE A 167 13.01 -3.71 -7.12
N GLU A 168 11.71 -3.60 -7.35
CA GLU A 168 10.82 -2.68 -6.66
C GLU A 168 9.64 -3.48 -6.10
N LEU A 169 9.51 -3.53 -4.77
CA LEU A 169 8.60 -4.42 -4.06
C LEU A 169 7.73 -3.61 -3.09
N PHE A 170 6.41 -3.74 -3.22
CA PHE A 170 5.41 -3.07 -2.39
C PHE A 170 4.36 -4.07 -1.91
N ASP A 171 4.00 -4.01 -0.63
CA ASP A 171 2.88 -4.76 -0.06
C ASP A 171 3.00 -6.27 -0.37
N ILE A 172 4.18 -6.82 -0.08
CA ILE A 172 4.50 -8.22 -0.35
C ILE A 172 4.23 -9.05 0.90
N ASN A 173 3.38 -10.06 0.75
CA ASN A 173 3.13 -11.05 1.77
C ASN A 173 4.02 -12.29 1.51
N PRO A 174 4.98 -12.61 2.41
CA PRO A 174 5.79 -13.81 2.28
C PRO A 174 4.94 -15.04 2.57
N GLY A 175 4.99 -16.02 1.68
CA GLY A 175 4.05 -17.15 1.70
C GLY A 175 4.60 -18.49 2.16
N SER A 176 5.91 -18.61 2.41
CA SER A 176 6.56 -19.90 2.68
C SER A 176 7.32 -19.94 4.01
N GLU A 177 7.80 -21.13 4.38
CA GLU A 177 8.48 -21.43 5.65
C GLU A 177 10.02 -21.60 5.52
N ILE A 178 10.58 -21.70 4.29
CA ILE A 178 12.00 -22.06 4.06
C ILE A 178 12.56 -21.49 2.72
N ASP A 179 12.62 -20.17 2.55
CA ASP A 179 13.28 -19.52 1.42
C ASP A 179 14.23 -18.37 1.82
N GLY A 180 15.20 -18.09 0.95
CA GLY A 180 15.87 -16.80 0.93
C GLY A 180 15.02 -15.83 0.10
N GLY A 181 15.02 -14.54 0.42
CA GLY A 181 14.26 -13.58 -0.40
C GLY A 181 14.90 -13.36 -1.78
N ILE A 182 16.12 -12.83 -1.81
CA ILE A 182 16.82 -12.44 -3.06
C ILE A 182 18.23 -13.03 -3.06
N ASN A 183 18.64 -13.60 -4.19
CA ASN A 183 20.03 -13.93 -4.48
C ASN A 183 20.54 -13.04 -5.61
N ASN A 184 21.18 -11.91 -5.27
CA ASN A 184 21.73 -10.97 -6.22
C ASN A 184 23.12 -10.44 -5.82
N MET A 185 24.13 -10.88 -6.56
CA MET A 185 25.52 -10.44 -6.43
C MET A 185 25.98 -9.60 -7.64
N GLY A 186 25.05 -9.25 -8.53
CA GLY A 186 25.34 -8.54 -9.77
C GLY A 186 25.45 -7.01 -9.63
N GLY A 187 25.14 -6.46 -8.47
CA GLY A 187 25.09 -5.02 -8.22
C GLY A 187 23.77 -4.37 -8.62
N GLY A 188 22.65 -5.07 -8.50
CA GLY A 188 21.32 -4.52 -8.77
C GLY A 188 20.90 -3.45 -7.78
N THR A 189 19.73 -2.85 -8.02
CA THR A 189 19.09 -1.96 -7.06
C THR A 189 17.87 -2.64 -6.45
N LEU A 190 17.75 -2.64 -5.13
CA LEU A 190 16.55 -3.06 -4.41
C LEU A 190 15.88 -1.85 -3.78
N PHE A 191 14.60 -1.65 -4.11
CA PHE A 191 13.65 -0.78 -3.41
C PHE A 191 12.55 -1.67 -2.83
N MET A 192 12.32 -1.59 -1.52
CA MET A 192 11.32 -2.40 -0.85
C MET A 192 10.62 -1.59 0.24
N PHE A 193 9.29 -1.56 0.23
CA PHE A 193 8.48 -0.84 1.21
C PHE A 193 7.26 -1.67 1.62
N SER A 194 6.94 -1.69 2.92
CA SER A 194 5.76 -2.39 3.46
C SER A 194 5.70 -3.85 3.01
N ALA A 195 6.82 -4.56 3.06
CA ALA A 195 6.96 -5.85 2.40
C ALA A 195 7.70 -6.88 3.27
N GLY A 196 7.24 -8.12 3.24
CA GLY A 196 7.91 -9.25 3.85
C GLY A 196 8.64 -10.11 2.80
N LEU A 197 9.86 -10.57 3.13
CA LEU A 197 10.64 -11.46 2.27
C LEU A 197 11.42 -12.51 3.06
N GLY A 198 11.56 -13.67 2.42
CA GLY A 198 12.31 -14.78 2.99
C GLY A 198 11.54 -15.44 4.13
N SER A 199 11.96 -16.65 4.47
CA SER A 199 11.46 -17.38 5.63
C SER A 199 12.41 -18.49 6.00
N GLY A 200 12.84 -18.55 7.26
CA GLY A 200 13.72 -19.59 7.78
C GLY A 200 15.21 -19.33 7.63
N SER A 201 16.02 -20.24 8.16
CA SER A 201 17.45 -20.00 8.43
C SER A 201 18.43 -20.65 7.45
N SER A 202 17.94 -21.44 6.49
CA SER A 202 18.80 -22.29 5.65
C SER A 202 19.37 -21.59 4.41
N LYS A 203 18.73 -20.52 3.95
CA LYS A 203 19.09 -19.76 2.75
C LYS A 203 19.27 -18.30 3.12
N SER A 204 20.48 -17.78 2.95
CA SER A 204 20.74 -16.36 3.15
C SER A 204 20.32 -15.58 1.92
N MET A 205 19.58 -14.50 2.10
CA MET A 205 19.43 -13.43 1.11
C MET A 205 20.79 -12.80 0.84
N HIS A 206 21.17 -12.68 -0.43
CA HIS A 206 22.43 -12.09 -0.87
C HIS A 206 22.12 -10.82 -1.66
N LEU A 207 22.66 -9.70 -1.19
CA LEU A 207 22.43 -8.38 -1.80
C LEU A 207 23.76 -7.71 -2.13
N SER A 208 23.76 -6.95 -3.22
CA SER A 208 24.86 -6.10 -3.70
C SER A 208 24.26 -4.87 -4.39
N GLY A 209 25.07 -3.84 -4.66
CA GLY A 209 24.60 -2.62 -5.29
C GLY A 209 23.79 -1.73 -4.34
N THR A 210 22.77 -1.03 -4.84
CA THR A 210 21.98 -0.09 -4.01
C THR A 210 20.85 -0.83 -3.32
N VAL A 211 20.72 -0.69 -2.01
CA VAL A 211 19.65 -1.34 -1.22
C VAL A 211 18.94 -0.28 -0.39
N VAL A 212 17.68 -0.04 -0.70
CA VAL A 212 16.80 0.89 0.02
C VAL A 212 15.58 0.11 0.51
N VAL A 213 15.41 0.01 1.82
CA VAL A 213 14.31 -0.75 2.43
C VAL A 213 13.65 0.05 3.54
N GLY A 214 12.34 0.23 3.45
CA GLY A 214 11.51 0.81 4.50
C GLY A 214 10.47 -0.20 4.99
N GLU A 215 10.21 -0.25 6.29
CA GLU A 215 9.02 -0.95 6.84
C GLU A 215 8.86 -2.38 6.33
N ALA A 216 9.87 -3.21 6.57
CA ALA A 216 9.93 -4.54 6.01
C ALA A 216 10.28 -5.60 7.05
N ASP A 217 9.72 -6.79 6.86
CA ASP A 217 10.02 -7.98 7.64
C ASP A 217 10.84 -8.97 6.82
N ILE A 218 12.12 -9.11 7.17
CA ILE A 218 13.02 -10.05 6.50
C ILE A 218 13.23 -11.25 7.40
N SER A 219 12.61 -12.37 7.02
CA SER A 219 12.56 -13.59 7.82
C SER A 219 13.56 -14.65 7.39
N CYS A 220 14.65 -14.25 6.72
CA CYS A 220 15.81 -15.10 6.38
C CYS A 220 17.13 -14.39 6.75
N PRO A 221 18.26 -15.11 6.92
CA PRO A 221 19.56 -14.47 7.13
C PRO A 221 19.91 -13.56 5.94
N VAL A 222 20.57 -12.43 6.19
CA VAL A 222 20.92 -11.48 5.12
C VAL A 222 22.43 -11.28 5.05
N ASN A 223 22.99 -11.30 3.84
CA ASN A 223 24.37 -10.95 3.56
C ASN A 223 24.43 -9.79 2.56
N PHE A 224 24.85 -8.63 3.05
CA PHE A 224 25.22 -7.50 2.22
C PHE A 224 26.67 -7.67 1.76
N GLY A 225 26.83 -8.03 0.49
CA GLY A 225 28.10 -8.33 -0.15
C GLY A 225 28.87 -7.10 -0.63
N ASP A 226 29.93 -7.37 -1.39
CA ASP A 226 30.72 -6.34 -2.07
C ASP A 226 29.86 -5.38 -2.90
N GLY A 227 30.18 -4.10 -2.82
CA GLY A 227 29.53 -3.01 -3.54
C GLY A 227 28.20 -2.56 -2.95
N SER A 228 27.73 -3.16 -1.85
CA SER A 228 26.46 -2.78 -1.23
C SER A 228 26.48 -1.36 -0.68
N SER A 229 25.48 -0.56 -1.04
CA SER A 229 25.18 0.76 -0.49
C SER A 229 23.79 0.73 0.12
N ILE A 230 23.72 0.78 1.44
CA ILE A 230 22.55 0.39 2.22
C ILE A 230 21.90 1.63 2.85
N GLN A 231 20.59 1.75 2.70
CA GLN A 231 19.74 2.66 3.45
C GLN A 231 18.52 1.90 3.92
N MET A 232 18.34 1.77 5.22
CA MET A 232 17.21 1.03 5.79
C MET A 232 16.56 1.79 6.92
N ASP A 233 15.24 1.81 6.94
CA ASP A 233 14.43 2.49 7.96
C ASP A 233 13.31 1.56 8.42
N ASN A 234 13.18 1.34 9.73
CA ASN A 234 12.12 0.49 10.32
C ASN A 234 12.09 -0.95 9.77
N VAL A 235 13.24 -1.58 9.57
CA VAL A 235 13.32 -2.97 9.09
C VAL A 235 13.50 -3.94 10.26
N GLN A 236 12.77 -5.06 10.23
CA GLN A 236 12.91 -6.14 11.18
C GLN A 236 13.58 -7.35 10.52
N PHE A 237 14.68 -7.79 11.13
CA PHE A 237 15.40 -9.00 10.74
C PHE A 237 15.13 -10.10 11.77
N ALA A 238 14.47 -11.17 11.35
CA ALA A 238 14.22 -12.32 12.22
C ALA A 238 15.46 -13.23 12.40
N HIS A 239 16.49 -13.00 11.58
CA HIS A 239 17.72 -13.79 11.55
C HIS A 239 18.97 -12.91 11.44
N PRO A 240 20.17 -13.47 11.75
CA PRO A 240 21.43 -12.74 11.67
C PRO A 240 21.66 -12.07 10.33
N ILE A 241 22.28 -10.88 10.40
CA ILE A 241 22.76 -10.17 9.23
C ILE A 241 24.30 -10.14 9.19
N THR A 242 24.84 -10.11 7.98
CA THR A 242 26.28 -10.00 7.72
C THR A 242 26.54 -8.84 6.78
N PHE A 243 27.44 -7.95 7.17
CA PHE A 243 28.06 -6.98 6.26
C PHE A 243 29.41 -7.56 5.85
N SER A 244 29.66 -7.74 4.55
CA SER A 244 30.90 -8.31 4.05
C SER A 244 31.52 -7.44 2.97
N GLY A 245 32.78 -7.71 2.64
CA GLY A 245 33.43 -7.04 1.52
C GLY A 245 33.69 -5.56 1.79
N ASN A 246 33.15 -4.67 0.96
CA ASN A 246 33.14 -3.22 1.18
C ASN A 246 31.72 -2.62 1.33
N ALA A 247 30.75 -3.42 1.79
CA ALA A 247 29.39 -2.96 2.10
C ALA A 247 29.38 -1.75 3.03
N LYS A 248 28.63 -0.70 2.68
CA LYS A 248 28.52 0.55 3.42
C LYS A 248 27.07 0.99 3.56
N GLY A 249 26.75 1.81 4.55
CA GLY A 249 25.42 2.40 4.65
C GLY A 249 24.93 2.72 6.05
N SER A 250 23.64 3.02 6.14
CA SER A 250 22.95 3.39 7.38
C SER A 250 21.66 2.59 7.55
N LEU A 251 21.41 2.13 8.78
CA LEU A 251 20.20 1.44 9.19
C LEU A 251 19.61 2.18 10.40
N ASN A 252 18.39 2.68 10.30
CA ASN A 252 17.74 3.46 11.36
C ASN A 252 16.48 2.74 11.86
N THR A 253 16.29 2.76 13.18
CA THR A 253 15.08 2.22 13.84
C THR A 253 14.77 0.77 13.46
N CYS A 254 15.82 -0.02 13.19
CA CYS A 254 15.69 -1.42 12.80
C CYS A 254 15.68 -2.35 14.03
N ARG A 255 15.23 -3.59 13.85
CA ARG A 255 15.33 -4.65 14.85
C ARG A 255 16.17 -5.81 14.30
N PHE A 256 17.22 -6.20 15.03
CA PHE A 256 18.11 -7.29 14.63
C PHE A 256 17.95 -8.45 15.59
N ASN A 257 17.47 -9.60 15.12
CA ASN A 257 17.36 -10.81 15.93
C ASN A 257 18.41 -11.86 15.50
N GLY A 258 19.36 -12.15 16.39
CA GLY A 258 20.35 -13.20 16.20
C GLY A 258 19.97 -14.54 16.85
N GLY A 259 18.99 -14.56 17.75
CA GLY A 259 18.71 -15.70 18.60
C GLY A 259 19.96 -16.15 19.36
N SER A 260 20.41 -17.38 19.13
CA SER A 260 21.63 -17.94 19.72
C SER A 260 22.91 -17.65 18.92
N ALA A 261 22.81 -17.00 17.75
CA ALA A 261 23.92 -16.49 16.97
C ALA A 261 24.08 -14.97 17.18
N PRO A 262 25.25 -14.38 16.83
CA PRO A 262 25.37 -12.93 16.77
C PRO A 262 24.29 -12.35 15.85
N ALA A 263 23.60 -11.30 16.30
CA ALA A 263 22.60 -10.61 15.48
C ALA A 263 23.26 -9.92 14.27
N ILE A 264 24.48 -9.42 14.46
CA ILE A 264 25.24 -8.70 13.44
C ILE A 264 26.64 -9.30 13.33
N THR A 265 27.06 -9.60 12.09
CA THR A 265 28.45 -9.92 11.76
C THR A 265 29.05 -8.83 10.87
N MET A 266 29.95 -8.03 11.42
CA MET A 266 30.63 -6.93 10.75
C MET A 266 31.96 -7.39 10.15
N SER A 267 31.92 -7.85 8.90
CA SER A 267 33.10 -8.27 8.12
C SER A 267 33.44 -7.29 6.99
N SER A 268 32.75 -6.15 6.90
CA SER A 268 33.00 -5.13 5.88
C SER A 268 34.26 -4.32 6.18
N SER A 269 34.93 -3.89 5.12
CA SER A 269 36.04 -2.92 5.13
C SER A 269 35.57 -1.47 5.10
N SER A 270 34.28 -1.22 4.82
CA SER A 270 33.67 0.11 4.81
C SER A 270 32.81 0.37 6.05
N ASP A 271 32.47 1.63 6.27
CA ASP A 271 31.70 2.05 7.45
C ASP A 271 30.21 1.69 7.35
N ILE A 272 29.66 1.25 8.49
CA ILE A 272 28.23 0.97 8.70
C ILE A 272 27.75 1.79 9.90
N SER A 273 26.62 2.47 9.74
CA SER A 273 25.96 3.19 10.83
C SER A 273 24.63 2.53 11.19
N ILE A 274 24.40 2.28 12.47
CA ILE A 274 23.13 1.77 13.00
C ILE A 274 22.63 2.75 14.05
N ALA A 275 21.46 3.34 13.83
CA ALA A 275 20.88 4.34 14.70
C ALA A 275 19.50 3.94 15.23
N GLY A 276 19.21 4.28 16.50
CA GLY A 276 17.89 4.08 17.11
C GLY A 276 17.33 2.65 17.06
N SER A 277 18.21 1.65 16.90
CA SER A 277 17.82 0.27 16.59
C SER A 277 17.92 -0.65 17.80
N ILE A 278 17.20 -1.77 17.77
CA ILE A 278 17.21 -2.79 18.82
C ILE A 278 18.03 -3.99 18.33
N ILE A 279 18.99 -4.44 19.14
CA ILE A 279 19.84 -5.60 18.87
C ILE A 279 19.50 -6.68 19.91
N GLU A 280 18.99 -7.81 19.43
CA GLU A 280 18.52 -8.93 20.25
C GLU A 280 19.35 -10.16 19.92
N SER A 281 20.17 -10.59 20.88
CA SER A 281 20.98 -11.79 20.74
C SER A 281 21.32 -12.36 22.12
N SER A 282 20.99 -13.64 22.29
CA SER A 282 21.37 -14.46 23.44
C SER A 282 22.80 -15.00 23.33
N ASN A 283 23.49 -14.74 22.20
CA ASN A 283 24.88 -15.13 22.03
C ASN A 283 25.79 -14.35 22.97
N ASP A 284 26.94 -14.93 23.35
CA ASP A 284 27.94 -14.19 24.14
C ASP A 284 28.32 -12.88 23.44
N LEU A 285 28.46 -12.88 22.11
CA LEU A 285 28.70 -11.70 21.29
C LEU A 285 27.45 -11.37 20.47
N ALA A 286 26.75 -10.29 20.83
CA ALA A 286 25.63 -9.80 20.04
C ALA A 286 26.07 -9.23 18.69
N VAL A 287 27.27 -8.64 18.66
CA VAL A 287 27.95 -8.21 17.44
C VAL A 287 29.32 -8.88 17.34
N ASN A 288 29.55 -9.58 16.22
CA ASN A 288 30.82 -10.23 15.91
C ASN A 288 31.40 -9.68 14.60
N GLY A 289 32.60 -10.11 14.20
CA GLY A 289 33.20 -9.79 12.91
C GLY A 289 34.65 -9.39 12.99
N THR A 290 35.31 -9.32 11.82
CA THR A 290 36.75 -9.00 11.68
C THR A 290 37.01 -7.95 10.60
N GLY A 291 35.96 -7.27 10.13
CA GLY A 291 36.06 -6.23 9.11
C GLY A 291 36.87 -5.03 9.60
N SER A 292 37.62 -4.40 8.69
CA SER A 292 38.40 -3.19 8.99
C SER A 292 37.56 -1.91 9.02
N GLY A 293 36.31 -1.96 8.55
CA GLY A 293 35.40 -0.83 8.55
C GLY A 293 34.92 -0.45 9.95
N THR A 294 34.41 0.77 10.08
CA THR A 294 33.91 1.28 11.35
C THR A 294 32.42 0.97 11.50
N LEU A 295 32.05 0.32 12.59
CA LEU A 295 30.65 0.22 13.02
C LEU A 295 30.32 1.37 13.97
N THR A 296 29.39 2.24 13.57
CA THR A 296 28.90 3.32 14.43
C THR A 296 27.52 2.96 14.97
N LEU A 297 27.37 2.91 16.29
CA LEU A 297 26.10 2.67 16.97
C LEU A 297 25.60 3.96 17.62
N VAL A 298 24.47 4.51 17.17
CA VAL A 298 23.91 5.77 17.67
C VAL A 298 22.56 5.52 18.32
N GLY A 299 22.52 5.46 19.65
CA GLY A 299 21.26 5.18 20.36
C GLY A 299 20.67 3.79 20.05
N ALA A 300 21.51 2.84 19.64
CA ALA A 300 21.13 1.44 19.59
C ALA A 300 20.99 0.87 21.02
N SER A 301 20.03 -0.01 21.23
CA SER A 301 19.82 -0.74 22.48
C SER A 301 20.09 -2.23 22.30
N PHE A 302 20.52 -2.88 23.39
CA PHE A 302 20.74 -4.32 23.45
C PHE A 302 19.77 -4.89 24.48
N THR A 303 19.03 -5.95 24.13
CA THR A 303 18.02 -6.51 25.04
C THR A 303 18.57 -7.64 25.92
N GLU A 304 19.63 -8.33 25.47
CA GLU A 304 20.18 -9.49 26.16
C GLU A 304 21.70 -9.40 26.36
N SER A 305 22.52 -9.70 25.34
CA SER A 305 23.97 -9.48 25.39
C SER A 305 24.35 -8.13 24.82
N GLU A 306 25.19 -7.37 25.54
CA GLU A 306 25.76 -6.11 25.04
C GLU A 306 27.18 -6.27 24.49
N LYS A 307 27.74 -7.49 24.47
CA LYS A 307 29.14 -7.65 24.11
C LYS A 307 29.33 -7.56 22.60
N ILE A 308 30.37 -6.82 22.23
CA ILE A 308 30.84 -6.65 20.87
C ILE A 308 32.25 -7.25 20.79
N ALA A 309 32.54 -8.01 19.73
CA ALA A 309 33.86 -8.58 19.52
C ALA A 309 34.93 -7.47 19.46
N LYS A 310 36.07 -7.68 20.15
CA LYS A 310 37.19 -6.70 20.17
C LYS A 310 37.80 -6.43 18.79
N THR A 311 37.54 -7.31 17.83
CA THR A 311 37.98 -7.21 16.44
C THR A 311 37.11 -6.27 15.60
N VAL A 312 35.96 -5.81 16.11
CA VAL A 312 35.12 -4.81 15.46
C VAL A 312 35.59 -3.42 15.85
N THR A 313 35.90 -2.58 14.85
CA THR A 313 36.25 -1.18 15.08
C THR A 313 34.98 -0.38 15.33
N LEU A 314 34.88 0.27 16.49
CA LEU A 314 33.72 1.09 16.85
C LEU A 314 33.98 2.58 16.60
N GLY A 315 33.03 3.24 15.95
CA GLY A 315 33.00 4.69 15.79
C GLY A 315 32.59 5.40 17.08
N SER A 316 32.80 6.72 17.14
CA SER A 316 32.39 7.55 18.29
C SER A 316 30.87 7.77 18.34
N GLY A 317 30.12 6.69 18.54
CA GLY A 317 28.71 6.72 18.92
C GLY A 317 28.58 6.67 20.44
N LYS A 318 27.71 7.50 21.02
CA LYS A 318 27.40 7.39 22.45
C LYS A 318 26.52 6.15 22.67
N PHE A 319 27.09 5.09 23.24
CA PHE A 319 26.33 4.00 23.83
C PHE A 319 25.49 4.57 24.99
N ARG A 320 24.19 4.28 24.99
CA ARG A 320 23.38 4.34 26.21
C ARG A 320 23.39 2.92 26.77
N GLY A 321 24.29 2.62 27.71
CA GLY A 321 24.37 1.27 28.29
C GLY A 321 23.07 0.89 28.99
N ALA A 322 22.67 -0.39 28.89
CA ALA A 322 21.72 -1.24 29.65
C ALA A 322 20.53 -0.67 30.46
N GLY A 323 20.28 0.63 30.52
CA GLY A 323 18.99 1.15 30.96
C GLY A 323 18.03 0.94 29.81
N GLN A 324 16.87 0.31 30.06
CA GLN A 324 15.81 0.14 29.07
C GLN A 324 15.59 1.45 28.31
N VAL A 325 16.18 1.55 27.11
CA VAL A 325 15.86 2.62 26.18
C VAL A 325 14.54 2.18 25.59
N THR A 326 13.46 2.60 26.23
CA THR A 326 12.19 2.58 25.54
C THR A 326 12.34 3.43 24.27
N ARG A 327 11.93 2.87 23.15
CA ARG A 327 11.77 3.61 21.90
C ARG A 327 10.70 4.71 22.03
N PHE A 328 9.89 4.66 23.08
CA PHE A 328 8.81 5.59 23.36
C PHE A 328 9.27 6.80 24.16
N VAL A 329 9.05 8.00 23.63
CA VAL A 329 9.21 9.23 24.40
C VAL A 329 7.96 9.53 25.25
N VAL A 330 6.81 8.97 24.89
CA VAL A 330 5.55 9.08 25.64
C VAL A 330 5.05 7.71 26.09
N GLY A 331 4.75 7.55 27.38
CA GLY A 331 4.26 6.30 27.97
C GLY A 331 4.18 6.36 29.51
N PRO A 332 3.72 5.29 30.19
CA PRO A 332 3.74 5.20 31.64
C PRO A 332 5.16 5.37 32.22
N ALA A 333 5.26 6.04 33.37
CA ALA A 333 6.50 6.06 34.15
C ALA A 333 6.81 4.65 34.71
N PRO A 334 8.08 4.26 34.87
CA PRO A 334 9.31 5.03 34.64
C PRO A 334 9.84 4.95 33.21
N ASP A 335 9.16 4.22 32.33
CA ASP A 335 9.74 3.79 31.06
C ASP A 335 9.93 5.00 30.14
N ALA A 336 8.94 5.89 30.02
CA ALA A 336 9.04 7.07 29.15
C ALA A 336 9.31 8.39 29.90
N PRO A 337 10.06 9.33 29.29
CA PRO A 337 10.32 10.65 29.88
C PRO A 337 9.09 11.56 29.96
N TYR A 338 8.09 11.35 29.10
CA TYR A 338 6.81 12.08 29.12
C TYR A 338 5.65 11.11 29.34
N GLN A 339 4.65 11.53 30.14
CA GLN A 339 3.41 10.76 30.35
C GLN A 339 2.25 11.30 29.51
N LYS A 340 2.42 12.48 28.88
CA LYS A 340 1.43 13.14 28.01
C LYS A 340 2.04 13.41 26.65
N ILE A 341 1.24 13.26 25.60
CA ILE A 341 1.67 13.55 24.23
C ILE A 341 1.92 15.05 24.06
N GLN A 342 1.09 15.91 24.66
CA GLN A 342 1.28 17.36 24.53
C GLN A 342 2.62 17.84 25.11
N ASP A 343 3.09 17.25 26.22
CA ASP A 343 4.36 17.63 26.82
C ASP A 343 5.55 17.30 25.90
N ALA A 344 5.49 16.14 25.22
CA ALA A 344 6.48 15.78 24.20
C ALA A 344 6.40 16.67 22.95
N LEU A 345 5.21 17.07 22.52
CA LEU A 345 5.02 18.04 21.42
C LEU A 345 5.64 19.40 21.76
N ASN A 346 5.45 19.90 22.99
CA ASN A 346 6.03 21.16 23.45
C ASN A 346 7.57 21.08 23.45
N ALA A 347 8.13 19.98 23.96
CA ALA A 347 9.58 19.76 23.93
C ALA A 347 10.14 19.69 22.50
N ALA A 348 9.41 19.03 21.58
CA ALA A 348 9.78 19.00 20.16
C ALA A 348 9.73 20.41 19.55
N GLN A 349 8.73 21.23 19.87
CA GLN A 349 8.66 22.61 19.41
C GLN A 349 9.87 23.44 19.88
N GLU A 350 10.24 23.34 21.16
CA GLU A 350 11.42 24.03 21.72
C GLU A 350 12.71 23.61 21.02
N ALA A 351 12.77 22.36 20.54
CA ALA A 351 13.88 21.84 19.74
C ALA A 351 13.80 22.19 18.24
N GLY A 352 12.73 22.87 17.79
CA GLY A 352 12.52 23.26 16.39
C GLY A 352 11.84 22.20 15.50
N GLY A 353 11.24 21.18 16.10
CA GLY A 353 10.57 20.05 15.46
C GLY A 353 11.02 18.71 16.05
N GLY A 354 10.43 17.61 15.57
CA GLY A 354 10.86 16.28 15.99
C GLY A 354 9.83 15.19 15.79
N MET A 355 10.28 13.95 15.94
CA MET A 355 9.43 12.76 15.92
C MET A 355 9.15 12.32 17.36
N ILE A 356 7.87 12.13 17.68
CA ILE A 356 7.36 11.72 18.98
C ILE A 356 6.84 10.28 18.86
N TYR A 357 7.59 9.33 19.41
CA TYR A 357 7.18 7.94 19.54
C TYR A 357 6.29 7.72 20.77
N VAL A 358 5.09 7.21 20.56
CA VAL A 358 4.08 6.98 21.61
C VAL A 358 3.92 5.49 21.89
N GLN A 359 3.95 5.12 23.17
CA GLN A 359 3.74 3.75 23.63
C GLN A 359 2.30 3.29 23.41
N PRO A 360 2.06 2.02 23.03
CA PRO A 360 0.74 1.42 23.09
C PRO A 360 0.00 1.77 24.38
N GLY A 361 -1.25 2.20 24.24
CA GLY A 361 -2.06 2.73 25.32
C GLY A 361 -3.21 3.59 24.82
N GLU A 362 -4.09 3.98 25.74
CA GLU A 362 -5.16 4.94 25.48
C GLU A 362 -4.77 6.31 26.05
N TYR A 363 -4.75 7.32 25.17
CA TYR A 363 -4.45 8.70 25.48
C TYR A 363 -5.69 9.55 25.21
N ARG A 364 -6.08 10.38 26.18
CA ARG A 364 -7.25 11.28 26.07
C ARG A 364 -6.78 12.71 26.20
N GLU A 365 -6.43 13.32 25.08
CA GLU A 365 -5.82 14.65 25.03
C GLU A 365 -6.31 15.42 23.80
N ASN A 366 -6.68 16.69 23.98
CA ASN A 366 -6.82 17.63 22.87
C ASN A 366 -5.44 18.21 22.60
N LEU A 367 -4.88 17.90 21.43
CA LEU A 367 -3.49 18.24 21.11
C LEU A 367 -3.43 19.51 20.27
N THR A 368 -2.47 20.37 20.57
CA THR A 368 -2.04 21.47 19.70
C THR A 368 -0.72 21.04 19.06
N PHE A 369 -0.75 20.82 17.75
CA PHE A 369 0.43 20.47 16.98
C PHE A 369 1.24 21.71 16.60
N PHE A 370 2.54 21.50 16.35
CA PHE A 370 3.49 22.54 15.96
C PHE A 370 4.14 22.20 14.62
N ASP A 371 4.74 23.18 13.96
CA ASP A 371 5.47 22.94 12.71
C ASP A 371 6.58 21.89 12.91
N LYS A 372 6.80 21.04 11.91
CA LYS A 372 7.82 19.98 11.84
C LYS A 372 7.72 18.94 12.94
N THR A 373 6.53 18.70 13.49
CA THR A 373 6.32 17.58 14.42
C THR A 373 5.73 16.37 13.71
N GLN A 374 6.16 15.19 14.13
CA GLN A 374 5.62 13.91 13.70
C GLN A 374 5.21 13.11 14.92
N LEU A 375 4.00 12.55 14.92
CA LEU A 375 3.51 11.66 15.97
C LEU A 375 3.44 10.24 15.42
N VAL A 376 4.16 9.31 16.05
CA VAL A 376 4.33 7.95 15.54
C VAL A 376 4.01 6.92 16.61
N SER A 377 3.20 5.94 16.25
CA SER A 377 3.05 4.66 16.96
C SER A 377 3.68 3.56 16.09
N ILE A 378 4.20 2.52 16.72
CA ILE A 378 5.29 1.66 16.18
C ILE A 378 4.95 0.17 16.17
N GLU A 379 3.66 -0.13 16.13
CA GLU A 379 3.15 -1.45 15.84
C GLU A 379 2.38 -1.33 14.54
N TYR A 380 3.06 -1.74 13.46
CA TYR A 380 2.66 -1.55 12.07
C TYR A 380 1.51 -2.47 11.64
N GLU A 381 1.30 -3.57 12.36
CA GLU A 381 0.37 -4.60 11.89
C GLU A 381 -1.08 -4.35 12.28
N ASP A 382 -1.37 -3.45 13.24
CA ASP A 382 -2.75 -3.10 13.60
C ASP A 382 -2.82 -1.69 14.19
N ALA A 383 -3.36 -0.73 13.42
CA ALA A 383 -3.72 0.61 13.92
C ALA A 383 -4.82 0.49 15.00
N GLY A 384 -4.40 0.21 16.23
CA GLY A 384 -5.30 -0.08 17.36
C GLY A 384 -4.61 -0.14 18.72
N HIS A 385 -3.30 -0.32 18.75
CA HIS A 385 -2.53 -0.40 20.01
C HIS A 385 -2.33 0.95 20.69
N THR A 386 -2.23 2.03 19.92
CA THR A 386 -2.18 3.42 20.43
C THR A 386 -3.45 4.15 20.02
N ILE A 387 -4.33 4.38 20.99
CA ILE A 387 -5.60 5.08 20.81
C ILE A 387 -5.43 6.51 21.29
N LEU A 388 -5.58 7.47 20.40
CA LEU A 388 -5.61 8.89 20.74
C LEU A 388 -7.04 9.41 20.59
N THR A 389 -7.66 9.73 21.73
CA THR A 389 -8.99 10.34 21.78
C THR A 389 -8.88 11.84 22.03
N GLY A 390 -9.42 12.64 21.12
CA GLY A 390 -9.47 14.09 21.29
C GLY A 390 -9.83 14.84 20.01
N GLU A 391 -9.99 16.15 20.16
CA GLU A 391 -10.09 17.10 19.05
C GLU A 391 -8.78 17.89 19.00
N HIS A 392 -8.04 17.76 17.90
CA HIS A 392 -6.68 18.29 17.73
C HIS A 392 -6.66 19.53 16.85
N THR A 393 -5.78 20.47 17.17
CA THR A 393 -5.56 21.70 16.42
C THR A 393 -4.26 21.59 15.63
N PRO A 394 -4.28 21.56 14.28
CA PRO A 394 -3.06 21.60 13.47
C PRO A 394 -2.42 23.00 13.52
N PRO A 395 -1.10 23.14 13.26
CA PRO A 395 -0.48 24.45 13.17
C PRO A 395 -0.98 25.20 11.94
N GLU A 396 -1.12 26.53 12.01
CA GLU A 396 -1.60 27.35 10.88
C GLU A 396 -0.66 27.30 9.66
N LYS A 397 0.64 27.09 9.88
CA LYS A 397 1.67 27.00 8.82
C LYS A 397 2.61 25.84 9.11
N GLY A 398 3.34 25.42 8.07
CA GLY A 398 4.37 24.40 8.20
C GLY A 398 3.88 23.01 7.79
N SER A 399 4.34 21.97 8.49
CA SER A 399 3.93 20.59 8.21
C SER A 399 3.87 19.73 9.46
N ILE A 400 2.91 18.80 9.50
CA ILE A 400 2.82 17.75 10.52
C ILE A 400 2.61 16.38 9.88
N ALA A 401 3.00 15.34 10.59
CA ALA A 401 2.64 13.97 10.25
C ALA A 401 2.11 13.20 11.47
N VAL A 402 1.12 12.33 11.26
CA VAL A 402 0.61 11.39 12.27
C VAL A 402 0.57 10.00 11.65
N ARG A 403 1.17 9.03 12.33
CA ARG A 403 1.38 7.68 11.78
C ARG A 403 1.10 6.55 12.75
N GLY A 404 0.33 5.56 12.31
CA GLY A 404 0.15 4.30 13.06
C GLY A 404 -0.76 4.41 14.29
N LEU A 405 -1.61 5.44 14.36
CA LEU A 405 -2.51 5.67 15.50
C LEU A 405 -3.96 5.35 15.13
N ARG A 406 -4.74 4.93 16.15
CA ARG A 406 -6.19 4.98 16.10
C ARG A 406 -6.67 6.33 16.66
N LEU A 407 -7.16 7.19 15.78
CA LEU A 407 -7.65 8.53 16.13
C LEU A 407 -9.16 8.49 16.38
N VAL A 408 -9.58 8.94 17.56
CA VAL A 408 -10.97 8.85 18.03
C VAL A 408 -11.48 10.23 18.43
N SER A 409 -12.67 10.61 17.96
CA SER A 409 -13.34 11.83 18.43
C SER A 409 -14.86 11.70 18.36
N PRO A 410 -15.61 12.25 19.32
CA PRO A 410 -17.07 12.34 19.18
C PRO A 410 -17.50 13.29 18.06
N GLN A 411 -16.64 14.25 17.66
CA GLN A 411 -16.95 15.27 16.65
C GLN A 411 -15.98 15.21 15.49
N SER A 412 -14.78 15.79 15.65
CA SER A 412 -13.78 15.84 14.59
C SER A 412 -12.39 15.52 15.13
N ILE A 413 -11.52 14.91 14.31
CA ILE A 413 -10.14 14.60 14.72
C ILE A 413 -9.27 15.86 14.67
N PHE A 414 -9.19 16.51 13.50
CA PHE A 414 -8.53 17.79 13.33
C PHE A 414 -9.58 18.86 13.11
N LYS A 415 -9.54 19.94 13.89
CA LYS A 415 -10.51 21.04 13.78
C LYS A 415 -9.87 22.38 13.96
N SER A 416 -10.25 23.31 13.09
CA SER A 416 -9.87 24.71 13.20
C SER A 416 -10.74 25.55 12.27
N ASN A 417 -11.26 26.66 12.80
CA ASN A 417 -11.92 27.69 11.98
C ASN A 417 -10.92 28.75 11.47
N ALA A 418 -9.68 28.74 11.95
CA ALA A 418 -8.66 29.66 11.47
C ALA A 418 -8.25 29.30 10.03
N SER A 419 -7.83 30.30 9.26
CA SER A 419 -7.17 30.05 7.99
C SER A 419 -5.80 29.44 8.24
N GLY A 420 -5.50 28.34 7.56
CA GLY A 420 -4.18 27.73 7.62
C GLY A 420 -3.71 27.23 6.26
N SER A 421 -2.42 27.01 6.16
CA SER A 421 -1.74 26.53 4.97
C SER A 421 -0.78 25.38 5.28
N ALA A 422 -0.81 24.81 6.49
CA ALA A 422 0.09 23.72 6.81
C ALA A 422 -0.26 22.46 6.02
N SER A 423 0.76 21.68 5.71
CA SER A 423 0.61 20.33 5.16
C SER A 423 0.36 19.34 6.29
N ILE A 424 -0.71 18.57 6.21
CA ILE A 424 -1.06 17.56 7.20
C ILE A 424 -0.99 16.20 6.51
N SER A 425 -0.11 15.33 7.00
CA SER A 425 0.01 13.95 6.52
C SER A 425 -0.49 12.97 7.58
N ILE A 426 -1.42 12.10 7.20
CA ILE A 426 -1.92 11.02 8.05
C ILE A 426 -1.63 9.71 7.32
N LEU A 427 -0.84 8.86 7.96
CA LEU A 427 -0.29 7.64 7.37
C LEU A 427 -0.69 6.47 8.26
N GLU A 428 -1.18 5.37 7.70
CA GLU A 428 -1.42 4.12 8.46
C GLU A 428 -2.26 4.33 9.73
N CYS A 429 -3.18 5.28 9.70
CA CYS A 429 -4.04 5.57 10.82
C CYS A 429 -5.42 4.95 10.62
N SER A 430 -6.08 4.63 11.74
CA SER A 430 -7.50 4.33 11.74
C SER A 430 -8.33 5.44 12.36
N PHE A 431 -9.54 5.65 11.86
CA PHE A 431 -10.44 6.71 12.34
C PHE A 431 -11.70 6.14 12.98
N ALA A 432 -12.11 6.74 14.10
CA ALA A 432 -13.41 6.54 14.71
C ALA A 432 -14.02 7.88 15.13
N VAL A 433 -14.80 8.46 14.23
CA VAL A 433 -15.50 9.73 14.43
C VAL A 433 -16.99 9.49 14.59
N ALA A 434 -17.65 9.99 15.64
CA ALA A 434 -19.07 9.71 15.84
C ALA A 434 -20.00 10.60 14.98
N ASP A 435 -19.86 11.92 15.03
CA ASP A 435 -20.63 12.87 14.20
C ASP A 435 -19.78 14.10 13.85
N GLY A 436 -19.07 14.03 12.73
CA GLY A 436 -18.28 15.14 12.19
C GLY A 436 -17.28 14.67 11.14
N TRP A 437 -16.05 15.21 11.16
CA TRP A 437 -15.06 14.95 10.12
C TRP A 437 -13.69 14.54 10.68
N VAL A 438 -12.94 13.74 9.93
CA VAL A 438 -11.49 13.58 10.22
C VAL A 438 -10.80 14.95 10.16
N PHE A 439 -11.09 15.75 9.13
CA PHE A 439 -10.57 17.11 8.97
C PHE A 439 -11.72 18.11 8.86
N ASP A 440 -12.05 18.78 9.95
CA ASP A 440 -12.98 19.90 9.98
C ASP A 440 -12.21 21.23 9.91
N LEU A 441 -11.70 21.51 8.70
CA LEU A 441 -10.79 22.62 8.41
C LEU A 441 -11.31 23.45 7.22
N PRO A 442 -12.46 24.14 7.36
CA PRO A 442 -13.16 24.78 6.24
C PRO A 442 -12.31 25.84 5.53
N ASN A 443 -11.45 26.54 6.27
CA ASN A 443 -10.64 27.66 5.79
C ASN A 443 -9.20 27.29 5.42
N TRP A 444 -8.89 25.99 5.29
CA TRP A 444 -7.54 25.53 4.98
C TRP A 444 -7.20 25.62 3.49
N THR A 445 -5.98 26.06 3.19
CA THR A 445 -5.43 26.18 1.83
C THR A 445 -4.17 25.33 1.62
N GLY A 446 -3.71 24.64 2.67
CA GLY A 446 -2.56 23.75 2.63
C GLY A 446 -2.86 22.44 1.91
N SER A 447 -2.25 21.35 2.37
CA SER A 447 -2.48 20.03 1.78
C SER A 447 -2.87 18.99 2.83
N PHE A 448 -3.74 18.07 2.44
CA PHE A 448 -4.04 16.85 3.18
C PHE A 448 -3.49 15.66 2.39
N ASN A 449 -2.62 14.88 3.02
CA ASN A 449 -2.11 13.62 2.50
C ASN A 449 -2.61 12.50 3.41
N ILE A 450 -3.42 11.59 2.90
CA ILE A 450 -4.00 10.48 3.66
C ILE A 450 -3.56 9.19 2.96
N ASN A 451 -2.70 8.40 3.58
CA ASN A 451 -2.16 7.20 2.96
C ASN A 451 -2.35 5.98 3.86
N ASP A 452 -2.73 4.85 3.27
CA ASP A 452 -2.85 3.56 3.96
C ASP A 452 -3.78 3.65 5.20
N CYS A 453 -4.82 4.47 5.13
CA CYS A 453 -5.70 4.75 6.27
C CYS A 453 -7.08 4.08 6.13
N GLY A 454 -7.67 3.69 7.27
CA GLY A 454 -8.94 2.96 7.33
C GLY A 454 -9.92 3.48 8.40
N SER A 455 -11.17 3.78 8.05
CA SER A 455 -12.23 4.07 9.03
C SER A 455 -12.95 2.78 9.42
N GLN A 456 -12.31 1.90 10.21
CA GLN A 456 -12.88 0.58 10.47
C GLN A 456 -14.23 0.58 11.23
N LEU A 457 -14.67 1.67 11.86
CA LEU A 457 -15.76 1.58 12.87
C LEU A 457 -16.67 2.81 13.03
N SER A 458 -16.58 3.86 12.21
CA SER A 458 -17.57 4.93 12.30
C SER A 458 -18.84 4.55 11.54
N ALA A 459 -20.01 4.81 12.12
CA ALA A 459 -21.28 4.67 11.42
C ALA A 459 -21.72 5.97 10.71
N GLN A 460 -21.06 7.12 10.99
CA GLN A 460 -21.65 8.44 10.74
C GLN A 460 -20.66 9.57 10.38
N ASP A 461 -19.40 9.27 10.04
CA ASP A 461 -18.39 10.30 9.77
C ASP A 461 -18.27 10.76 8.31
N GLY A 462 -17.77 11.98 8.16
CA GLY A 462 -17.18 12.51 6.94
C GLY A 462 -15.64 12.49 7.04
N VAL A 463 -14.95 12.62 5.91
CA VAL A 463 -13.48 12.64 5.92
C VAL A 463 -12.95 14.06 5.98
N VAL A 464 -13.32 14.90 5.01
CA VAL A 464 -12.81 16.28 4.90
C VAL A 464 -13.99 17.26 4.81
N ASN A 465 -13.92 18.35 5.55
CA ASN A 465 -14.71 19.56 5.36
C ASN A 465 -13.78 20.73 5.01
N ASN A 466 -13.57 20.95 3.71
CA ASN A 466 -12.69 22.03 3.23
C ASN A 466 -13.30 22.78 2.03
N SER A 467 -13.73 24.02 2.25
CA SER A 467 -14.28 24.90 1.22
C SER A 467 -13.28 25.93 0.70
N ALA A 468 -12.13 26.12 1.37
CA ALA A 468 -11.12 27.11 1.00
C ALA A 468 -10.13 26.66 -0.09
N GLY A 469 -10.12 25.39 -0.46
CA GLY A 469 -9.38 24.92 -1.63
C GLY A 469 -8.03 24.26 -1.34
N ALA A 470 -7.91 23.57 -0.21
CA ALA A 470 -6.76 22.70 0.07
C ALA A 470 -6.57 21.64 -1.02
N THR A 471 -5.32 21.22 -1.24
CA THR A 471 -5.03 20.04 -2.07
C THR A 471 -5.22 18.79 -1.25
N ILE A 472 -6.02 17.85 -1.74
CA ILE A 472 -6.33 16.59 -1.06
C ILE A 472 -5.76 15.46 -1.89
N PHE A 473 -4.92 14.63 -1.26
CA PHE A 473 -4.41 13.41 -1.82
C PHE A 473 -4.75 12.26 -0.88
N THR A 474 -5.38 11.21 -1.43
CA THR A 474 -5.59 9.94 -0.75
C THR A 474 -4.99 8.81 -1.56
N ASN A 475 -4.34 7.87 -0.89
CA ASN A 475 -3.82 6.66 -1.51
C ASN A 475 -4.07 5.44 -0.62
N ASN A 476 -4.50 4.34 -1.24
CA ASN A 476 -4.75 3.07 -0.56
C ASN A 476 -5.60 3.21 0.72
N CYS A 477 -6.74 3.89 0.61
CA CYS A 477 -7.53 4.29 1.77
C CYS A 477 -8.94 3.70 1.72
N GLN A 478 -9.47 3.29 2.88
CA GLN A 478 -10.90 3.04 3.07
C GLN A 478 -11.44 4.06 4.07
N ILE A 479 -12.06 5.12 3.58
CA ILE A 479 -12.38 6.30 4.39
C ILE A 479 -13.84 6.74 4.24
N GLY A 480 -14.36 7.27 5.35
CA GLY A 480 -15.73 7.72 5.47
C GLY A 480 -16.70 6.55 5.63
N ALA A 481 -17.79 6.78 6.35
CA ALA A 481 -18.87 5.81 6.49
C ALA A 481 -20.24 6.44 6.71
N GLY A 482 -20.31 7.75 6.91
CA GLY A 482 -21.53 8.48 7.19
C GLY A 482 -22.39 8.77 5.98
N THR A 483 -23.69 8.93 6.21
CA THR A 483 -24.67 9.41 5.20
C THR A 483 -24.99 10.89 5.34
N THR A 484 -24.61 11.53 6.45
CA THR A 484 -24.99 12.90 6.81
C THR A 484 -23.87 13.92 6.55
N ARG A 485 -22.61 13.49 6.65
CA ARG A 485 -21.42 14.36 6.54
C ARG A 485 -20.69 14.07 5.23
N PRO A 486 -20.86 14.90 4.20
CA PRO A 486 -20.17 14.67 2.95
C PRO A 486 -18.67 14.94 3.07
N PHE A 487 -17.87 14.27 2.24
CA PHE A 487 -16.54 14.72 1.85
C PHE A 487 -16.69 16.03 1.06
N ILE A 488 -16.27 17.16 1.62
CA ILE A 488 -16.35 18.49 1.00
C ILE A 488 -14.96 18.96 0.59
N ALA A 489 -14.78 19.25 -0.69
CA ALA A 489 -13.53 19.76 -1.24
C ALA A 489 -13.77 20.83 -2.30
N ASN A 490 -12.99 21.91 -2.24
CA ASN A 490 -13.02 22.97 -3.27
C ASN A 490 -11.68 23.14 -4.02
N GLY A 491 -10.65 22.38 -3.64
CA GLY A 491 -9.31 22.45 -4.21
C GLY A 491 -9.04 21.29 -5.15
N ASN A 492 -7.75 21.01 -5.39
CA ASN A 492 -7.37 19.83 -6.17
C ASN A 492 -7.60 18.56 -5.36
N VAL A 493 -8.24 17.56 -5.96
CA VAL A 493 -8.54 16.28 -5.32
C VAL A 493 -7.92 15.17 -6.15
N ARG A 494 -7.05 14.37 -5.52
CA ARG A 494 -6.49 13.14 -6.08
C ARG A 494 -6.84 11.96 -5.19
N LEU A 495 -7.55 10.98 -5.72
CA LEU A 495 -7.92 9.75 -5.01
C LEU A 495 -7.36 8.56 -5.78
N ASP A 496 -6.34 7.92 -5.22
CA ASP A 496 -5.73 6.72 -5.78
C ASP A 496 -6.08 5.54 -4.88
N LEU A 497 -6.52 4.41 -5.45
CA LEU A 497 -6.82 3.18 -4.68
C LEU A 497 -7.68 3.45 -3.44
N THR A 498 -8.70 4.30 -3.58
CA THR A 498 -9.45 4.82 -2.43
C THR A 498 -10.91 4.36 -2.48
N PHE A 499 -11.37 3.71 -1.41
CA PHE A 499 -12.77 3.49 -1.13
C PHE A 499 -13.33 4.63 -0.28
N LEU A 500 -14.18 5.46 -0.88
CA LEU A 500 -14.88 6.54 -0.21
C LEU A 500 -16.35 6.17 0.03
N ASN A 501 -16.70 5.94 1.30
CA ASN A 501 -17.99 5.38 1.69
C ASN A 501 -18.96 6.41 2.34
N CYS A 502 -18.76 7.69 2.02
CA CYS A 502 -19.68 8.79 2.37
C CYS A 502 -20.04 9.64 1.11
N PRO A 503 -21.15 10.40 1.13
CA PRO A 503 -21.46 11.32 0.04
C PRO A 503 -20.31 12.28 -0.21
N SER A 504 -20.09 12.68 -1.46
CA SER A 504 -18.97 13.55 -1.81
C SER A 504 -19.46 14.79 -2.53
N LYS A 505 -18.88 15.96 -2.21
CA LYS A 505 -19.14 17.23 -2.87
C LYS A 505 -17.81 17.90 -3.22
N ILE A 506 -17.49 17.89 -4.51
CA ILE A 506 -16.30 18.54 -5.06
C ILE A 506 -16.74 19.71 -5.94
N SER A 507 -16.53 20.94 -5.46
CA SER A 507 -17.01 22.16 -6.12
C SER A 507 -15.95 22.87 -6.96
N GLY A 508 -14.66 22.55 -6.80
CA GLY A 508 -13.57 23.26 -7.45
C GLY A 508 -12.37 22.38 -7.78
N GLY A 509 -11.34 23.02 -8.33
CA GLY A 509 -10.05 22.40 -8.64
C GLY A 509 -10.08 21.30 -9.70
N THR A 510 -8.94 20.60 -9.79
CA THR A 510 -8.77 19.43 -10.64
C THR A 510 -9.07 18.16 -9.87
N ILE A 511 -9.82 17.25 -10.46
CA ILE A 511 -10.13 15.92 -9.94
C ILE A 511 -9.31 14.90 -10.74
N PHE A 512 -8.57 14.07 -10.01
CA PHE A 512 -7.91 12.90 -10.57
C PHE A 512 -8.22 11.69 -9.70
N ILE A 513 -9.06 10.80 -10.22
CA ILE A 513 -9.39 9.56 -9.52
C ILE A 513 -8.80 8.41 -10.33
N ASN A 514 -8.02 7.57 -9.68
CA ASN A 514 -7.38 6.40 -10.25
C ASN A 514 -7.68 5.19 -9.36
N PHE A 515 -8.51 4.25 -9.83
CA PHE A 515 -8.98 3.13 -9.02
C PHE A 515 -9.74 3.58 -7.76
N GLY A 516 -10.82 4.33 -7.94
CA GLY A 516 -11.67 4.78 -6.83
C GLY A 516 -12.92 3.93 -6.68
N LEU A 517 -13.27 3.56 -5.45
CA LEU A 517 -14.51 2.86 -5.12
C LEU A 517 -15.45 3.84 -4.38
N PHE A 518 -16.71 3.93 -4.80
CA PHE A 518 -17.67 4.88 -4.22
C PHE A 518 -19.00 4.18 -3.92
N SER A 519 -19.46 4.24 -2.68
CA SER A 519 -20.75 3.66 -2.28
C SER A 519 -21.90 4.67 -2.19
N LYS A 520 -21.59 5.96 -2.39
CA LYS A 520 -22.53 7.09 -2.29
C LYS A 520 -22.38 8.03 -3.48
N THR A 521 -23.39 8.88 -3.67
CA THR A 521 -23.39 9.89 -4.73
C THR A 521 -22.22 10.85 -4.58
N MET A 522 -21.57 11.15 -5.71
CA MET A 522 -20.58 12.21 -5.82
C MET A 522 -21.15 13.40 -6.62
N ASP A 523 -21.26 14.53 -5.95
CA ASP A 523 -21.64 15.84 -6.49
C ASP A 523 -20.41 16.57 -7.03
N LEU A 524 -20.41 16.86 -8.33
CA LEU A 524 -19.34 17.58 -9.03
C LEU A 524 -19.90 18.91 -9.55
N SER A 525 -19.57 20.02 -8.90
CA SER A 525 -20.23 21.32 -9.12
C SER A 525 -19.26 22.46 -9.48
N GLU A 526 -19.84 23.64 -9.75
CA GLU A 526 -19.17 24.91 -10.05
C GLU A 526 -18.04 24.83 -11.10
N LYS A 527 -16.77 24.70 -10.66
CA LYS A 527 -15.58 24.71 -11.53
C LYS A 527 -14.80 23.40 -11.50
N ALA A 528 -15.30 22.38 -10.80
CA ALA A 528 -14.66 21.07 -10.74
C ALA A 528 -14.43 20.49 -12.14
N THR A 529 -13.21 20.06 -12.44
CA THR A 529 -12.85 19.46 -13.74
C THR A 529 -11.92 18.29 -13.53
N GLY A 530 -11.96 17.25 -14.36
CA GLY A 530 -11.05 16.15 -14.11
C GLY A 530 -11.33 14.86 -14.85
N ASN A 531 -10.55 13.85 -14.46
CA ASN A 531 -10.67 12.48 -14.95
C ASN A 531 -10.99 11.56 -13.78
N ILE A 532 -11.95 10.67 -14.01
CA ILE A 532 -12.24 9.51 -13.17
C ILE A 532 -11.88 8.29 -14.00
N PHE A 533 -10.76 7.67 -13.67
CA PHE A 533 -10.21 6.52 -14.35
C PHE A 533 -10.32 5.28 -13.46
N LEU A 534 -10.88 4.20 -13.99
CA LEU A 534 -11.10 2.95 -13.25
C LEU A 534 -11.89 3.20 -11.94
N GLY A 535 -12.87 4.10 -12.00
CA GLY A 535 -13.77 4.35 -10.88
C GLY A 535 -14.94 3.35 -10.89
N ASP A 536 -15.26 2.78 -9.73
CA ASP A 536 -16.41 1.92 -9.55
C ASP A 536 -17.41 2.54 -8.56
N PHE A 537 -18.65 2.68 -8.99
CA PHE A 537 -19.73 3.28 -8.20
C PHE A 537 -20.77 2.21 -7.84
N PHE A 538 -20.99 1.96 -6.56
CA PHE A 538 -21.97 1.03 -6.01
C PHE A 538 -22.97 1.77 -5.11
N THR A 539 -23.80 2.62 -5.71
CA THR A 539 -24.60 3.60 -4.96
C THR A 539 -26.02 3.15 -4.61
N GLY A 540 -26.35 1.88 -4.88
CA GLY A 540 -27.67 1.33 -4.61
C GLY A 540 -28.75 2.06 -5.43
N ASP A 541 -29.79 2.56 -4.77
CA ASP A 541 -30.90 3.30 -5.38
C ASP A 541 -30.61 4.79 -5.64
N SER A 542 -29.44 5.27 -5.21
CA SER A 542 -29.03 6.66 -5.39
C SER A 542 -28.24 6.82 -6.69
N PRO A 543 -28.29 8.00 -7.35
CA PRO A 543 -27.42 8.29 -8.48
C PRO A 543 -25.94 8.13 -8.11
N ALA A 544 -25.12 7.65 -9.04
CA ALA A 544 -23.68 7.57 -8.85
C ALA A 544 -23.04 8.97 -8.87
N LEU A 545 -23.45 9.79 -9.85
CA LEU A 545 -22.89 11.12 -10.07
C LEU A 545 -23.99 12.16 -10.25
N ASN A 546 -23.73 13.37 -9.74
CA ASN A 546 -24.51 14.56 -10.04
C ASN A 546 -23.57 15.67 -10.51
N ILE A 547 -23.62 15.99 -11.80
CA ILE A 547 -22.65 16.86 -12.45
C ILE A 547 -23.33 18.18 -12.79
N THR A 548 -23.03 19.22 -12.00
CA THR A 548 -23.46 20.60 -12.23
C THR A 548 -22.28 21.54 -12.52
N SER A 549 -21.08 20.99 -12.66
CA SER A 549 -19.89 21.75 -13.03
C SER A 549 -20.02 22.40 -14.41
N SER A 550 -19.54 23.64 -14.48
CA SER A 550 -19.35 24.41 -15.73
C SER A 550 -18.17 23.91 -16.57
N LYS A 551 -17.34 23.01 -16.01
CA LYS A 551 -16.19 22.40 -16.69
C LYS A 551 -16.46 20.92 -16.99
N PRO A 552 -15.83 20.37 -18.04
CA PRO A 552 -16.03 18.96 -18.37
C PRO A 552 -15.49 18.03 -17.28
N ILE A 553 -16.24 16.96 -17.03
CA ILE A 553 -15.80 15.76 -16.30
C ILE A 553 -15.61 14.63 -17.29
N THR A 554 -14.53 13.86 -17.16
CA THR A 554 -14.23 12.72 -18.03
C THR A 554 -14.25 11.43 -17.22
N LEU A 555 -15.09 10.47 -17.61
CA LEU A 555 -15.09 9.11 -17.10
C LEU A 555 -14.35 8.20 -18.09
N LYS A 556 -13.44 7.38 -17.59
CA LYS A 556 -12.65 6.44 -18.37
C LYS A 556 -12.62 5.09 -17.67
N GLN A 557 -13.00 4.03 -18.38
CA GLN A 557 -12.99 2.66 -17.85
C GLN A 557 -13.74 2.56 -16.50
N THR A 558 -14.88 3.24 -16.40
CA THR A 558 -15.63 3.40 -15.14
C THR A 558 -16.78 2.40 -15.10
N THR A 559 -16.98 1.72 -13.97
CA THR A 559 -18.17 0.87 -13.74
C THR A 559 -19.18 1.61 -12.86
N ILE A 560 -20.45 1.55 -13.25
CA ILE A 560 -21.55 2.09 -12.45
C ILE A 560 -22.58 1.00 -12.20
N ASP A 561 -22.73 0.65 -10.93
CA ASP A 561 -23.76 -0.21 -10.38
C ASP A 561 -24.69 0.62 -9.49
N SER A 562 -25.80 1.03 -10.10
CA SER A 562 -26.87 1.73 -9.40
C SER A 562 -28.20 1.40 -10.05
N SER A 563 -29.22 1.24 -9.21
CA SER A 563 -30.60 0.97 -9.61
C SER A 563 -31.41 2.26 -9.81
N ALA A 564 -30.79 3.44 -9.62
CA ALA A 564 -31.42 4.71 -9.93
C ALA A 564 -31.79 4.78 -11.43
N THR A 565 -32.97 5.32 -11.74
CA THR A 565 -33.41 5.51 -13.14
C THR A 565 -32.41 6.32 -13.95
N ASN A 566 -31.88 7.39 -13.33
CA ASN A 566 -30.80 8.21 -13.88
C ASN A 566 -29.58 8.08 -12.96
N VAL A 567 -28.59 7.29 -13.38
CA VAL A 567 -27.37 7.07 -12.57
C VAL A 567 -26.39 8.21 -12.63
N ILE A 568 -26.48 9.03 -13.68
CA ILE A 568 -25.78 10.30 -13.79
C ILE A 568 -26.83 11.40 -13.98
N THR A 569 -26.85 12.37 -13.08
CA THR A 569 -27.77 13.50 -13.07
C THR A 569 -27.02 14.84 -13.20
N GLY A 570 -27.77 15.95 -13.30
CA GLY A 570 -27.22 17.31 -13.39
C GLY A 570 -27.33 17.95 -14.77
N THR A 571 -26.60 19.05 -14.97
CA THR A 571 -26.65 19.92 -16.18
C THR A 571 -25.27 20.18 -16.79
N GLY A 572 -24.21 19.59 -16.25
CA GLY A 572 -22.83 19.77 -16.69
C GLY A 572 -22.49 19.01 -17.98
N THR A 573 -21.22 19.11 -18.38
CA THR A 573 -20.68 18.38 -19.54
C THR A 573 -19.96 17.11 -19.10
N LEU A 574 -20.34 15.98 -19.68
CA LEU A 574 -19.73 14.68 -19.44
C LEU A 574 -19.05 14.15 -20.70
N LYS A 575 -17.82 13.67 -20.52
CA LYS A 575 -17.09 12.86 -21.50
C LYS A 575 -16.94 11.45 -20.94
N THR A 576 -17.08 10.46 -21.80
CA THR A 576 -17.10 9.05 -21.41
C THR A 576 -16.25 8.25 -22.38
N ALA A 577 -15.43 7.32 -21.87
CA ALA A 577 -14.64 6.39 -22.66
C ALA A 577 -14.57 5.03 -21.93
N GLY A 578 -15.34 4.04 -22.40
CA GLY A 578 -15.40 2.72 -21.76
C GLY A 578 -16.14 2.74 -20.41
N VAL A 579 -17.31 3.39 -20.34
CA VAL A 579 -18.16 3.32 -19.14
C VAL A 579 -19.10 2.13 -19.25
N SER A 580 -19.16 1.31 -18.21
CA SER A 580 -20.02 0.13 -18.10
C SER A 580 -21.12 0.37 -17.07
N PHE A 581 -22.38 0.06 -17.44
CA PHE A 581 -23.53 0.12 -16.53
C PHE A 581 -24.01 -1.30 -16.25
N LEU A 582 -24.07 -1.70 -14.98
CA LEU A 582 -24.45 -3.08 -14.60
C LEU A 582 -25.96 -3.31 -14.54
N ASN A 583 -26.73 -2.25 -14.34
CA ASN A 583 -28.20 -2.29 -14.34
C ASN A 583 -28.76 -1.58 -15.58
N SER A 584 -30.07 -1.70 -15.82
CA SER A 584 -30.79 -1.06 -16.95
C SER A 584 -30.93 0.46 -16.81
N SER A 585 -29.96 1.13 -16.20
CA SER A 585 -29.99 2.53 -15.84
C SER A 585 -29.51 3.44 -16.97
N GLY A 586 -30.05 4.66 -17.02
CA GLY A 586 -29.74 5.67 -18.03
C GLY A 586 -28.93 6.86 -17.51
N ILE A 587 -28.44 7.68 -18.44
CA ILE A 587 -27.91 9.03 -18.16
C ILE A 587 -29.05 10.03 -18.33
N SER A 588 -29.19 11.01 -17.41
CA SER A 588 -30.19 12.07 -17.54
C SER A 588 -30.04 12.81 -18.88
N LYS A 589 -31.18 13.07 -19.57
CA LYS A 589 -31.21 13.80 -20.85
C LYS A 589 -30.67 15.23 -20.78
N THR A 590 -30.51 15.77 -19.58
CA THR A 590 -29.99 17.12 -19.33
C THR A 590 -28.47 17.22 -19.35
N ILE A 591 -27.76 16.09 -19.32
CA ILE A 591 -26.28 16.05 -19.40
C ILE A 591 -25.85 16.13 -20.87
N ILE A 592 -24.93 17.06 -21.16
CA ILE A 592 -24.31 17.16 -22.48
C ILE A 592 -23.25 16.07 -22.60
N THR A 593 -23.53 15.04 -23.40
CA THR A 593 -22.58 13.95 -23.67
C THR A 593 -21.82 14.23 -24.97
N ASN A 594 -20.51 14.34 -24.87
CA ASN A 594 -19.64 14.49 -26.05
C ASN A 594 -19.10 13.11 -26.45
N HIS A 595 -19.93 12.32 -27.14
CA HIS A 595 -19.51 11.06 -27.76
C HIS A 595 -19.46 11.20 -29.29
N PRO A 596 -18.42 10.69 -29.97
CA PRO A 596 -18.57 10.28 -31.37
C PRO A 596 -19.60 9.15 -31.39
N LYS A 597 -20.74 9.38 -32.04
CA LYS A 597 -21.92 8.49 -32.09
C LYS A 597 -21.54 7.03 -32.38
N THR A 598 -21.29 6.26 -31.32
CA THR A 598 -21.37 4.81 -31.33
C THR A 598 -22.59 4.52 -30.45
N PRO A 599 -23.69 3.98 -30.99
CA PRO A 599 -24.91 3.82 -30.21
C PRO A 599 -24.62 3.01 -28.95
N LEU A 600 -24.95 3.55 -27.78
CA LEU A 600 -25.14 2.74 -26.59
C LEU A 600 -26.16 1.67 -26.98
N ARG A 601 -25.75 0.41 -26.99
CA ARG A 601 -26.60 -0.71 -27.39
C ARG A 601 -27.72 -0.79 -26.34
N GLU A 602 -28.90 -0.25 -26.67
CA GLU A 602 -30.11 -0.50 -25.90
C GLU A 602 -30.24 -2.01 -25.74
N GLN A 603 -30.15 -2.52 -24.51
CA GLN A 603 -30.51 -3.91 -24.26
C GLN A 603 -31.98 -4.08 -24.68
N PRO A 604 -32.33 -5.16 -25.39
CA PRO A 604 -33.70 -5.39 -25.80
C PRO A 604 -34.58 -5.46 -24.55
N THR A 605 -35.52 -4.53 -24.44
CA THR A 605 -36.61 -4.64 -23.47
C THR A 605 -37.31 -5.97 -23.68
N GLN A 606 -37.16 -6.90 -22.73
CA GLN A 606 -38.01 -8.09 -22.66
C GLN A 606 -39.45 -7.60 -22.43
N LYS A 607 -40.34 -7.91 -23.38
CA LYS A 607 -41.79 -7.83 -23.19
C LYS A 607 -42.30 -9.10 -22.53
#